data_AF-A0A8C4TIS5-F1
#
_entry.id   AF-A0A8C4TIS5-F1
#
_cell.length_a   1.000
_cell.length_b   1.000
_cell.length_c   1.000
_cell.angle_alpha   90.00
_cell.angle_beta   90.00
_cell.angle_gamma   90.00
#
_symmetry.space_group_name_H-M   'P 1'
#
loop_
_entity.id
_entity.type
_entity.pdbx_description
1 polymer ?
#
loop_
_entity_poly.entity_id
_entity_poly.type
_entity_poly.pdbx_seq_one_letter_code
_entity_poly.pdbx_strand_id
1 'polypeptide(L)'
;MDNQTKQIQEMVTNVKKHFGQLCQLFAAYTRKTARLRDKADLLVKEVHFYGDTETPNLRKGLKLFADQLAKVQDYRHAQVERLEAKVVEPLKSYGTILRFNRENLKATLSARSREVQQLQQLERMRQKNPSDRQIIVSLAYCLILVKKLF
;
A
#
# COMPACT_ATOMS: atom_id res chain seq x y z
N MET A 1 1.28 -27.40 -2.18
CA MET A 1 1.03 -26.06 -2.78
C MET A 1 0.41 -25.05 -1.81
N ASP A 2 -0.40 -25.45 -0.81
CA ASP A 2 -1.02 -24.48 0.12
C ASP A 2 -0.03 -23.76 1.06
N ASN A 3 1.17 -24.32 1.26
CA ASN A 3 2.22 -23.69 2.07
C ASN A 3 2.80 -22.42 1.41
N GLN A 4 3.01 -22.44 0.08
CA GLN A 4 3.53 -21.28 -0.64
C GLN A 4 2.54 -20.12 -0.61
N THR A 5 1.23 -20.40 -0.74
CA THR A 5 0.20 -19.38 -0.65
C THR A 5 0.13 -18.76 0.75
N LYS A 6 0.24 -19.57 1.81
CA LYS A 6 0.29 -19.06 3.20
C LYS A 6 1.49 -18.13 3.42
N GLN A 7 2.67 -18.54 2.95
CA GLN A 7 3.89 -17.72 3.05
C GLN A 7 3.73 -16.37 2.34
N ILE A 8 3.14 -16.35 1.14
CA ILE A 8 2.87 -15.10 0.40
C ILE A 8 1.90 -14.21 1.19
N GLN A 9 0.84 -14.79 1.77
CA GLN A 9 -0.15 -14.03 2.54
C GLN A 9 0.45 -13.41 3.82
N GLU A 10 1.33 -14.14 4.51
CA GLU A 10 2.07 -13.66 5.67
C GLU A 10 3.02 -12.53 5.29
N MET A 11 3.78 -12.69 4.21
CA MET A 11 4.70 -11.67 3.70
C MET A 11 3.97 -10.37 3.37
N VAL A 12 2.86 -10.45 2.63
CA VAL A 12 2.02 -9.29 2.28
C VAL A 12 1.48 -8.61 3.54
N THR A 13 1.06 -9.39 4.53
CA THR A 13 0.56 -8.85 5.80
C THR A 13 1.66 -8.14 6.58
N ASN A 14 2.86 -8.70 6.61
CA ASN A 14 3.99 -8.14 7.32
C ASN A 14 4.47 -6.83 6.68
N VAL A 15 4.63 -6.81 5.35
CA VAL A 15 4.99 -5.61 4.59
C VAL A 15 3.96 -4.51 4.81
N LYS A 16 2.66 -4.83 4.74
CA LYS A 16 1.59 -3.86 5.00
C LYS A 16 1.67 -3.24 6.38
N LYS A 17 1.92 -4.06 7.41
CA LYS A 17 2.05 -3.58 8.79
C LYS A 17 3.21 -2.60 8.92
N HIS A 18 4.40 -2.99 8.47
CA HIS A 18 5.60 -2.17 8.61
C HIS A 18 5.55 -0.88 7.77
N PHE A 19 5.06 -0.94 6.54
CA PHE A 19 4.88 0.25 5.71
C PHE A 19 3.85 1.21 6.30
N GLY A 20 2.77 0.70 6.89
CA GLY A 20 1.81 1.52 7.62
C GLY A 20 2.43 2.26 8.80
N GLN A 21 3.24 1.57 9.60
CA GLN A 21 3.97 2.16 10.73
C GLN A 21 4.99 3.22 10.27
N LEU A 22 5.77 2.92 9.23
CA LEU A 22 6.72 3.87 8.65
C LEU A 22 6.00 5.11 8.12
N CYS A 23 4.90 4.95 7.39
CA CYS A 23 4.11 6.07 6.88
C CYS A 23 3.63 6.99 8.01
N GLN A 24 3.12 6.42 9.11
CA GLN A 24 2.70 7.19 10.29
C GLN A 24 3.86 7.95 10.94
N LEU A 25 5.03 7.31 11.09
CA LEU A 25 6.21 7.93 11.67
C LEU A 25 6.73 9.08 10.80
N PHE A 26 6.86 8.88 9.49
CA PHE A 26 7.30 9.92 8.57
C PHE A 26 6.30 11.08 8.52
N ALA A 27 5.00 10.80 8.46
CA ALA A 27 3.98 11.86 8.51
C ALA A 27 4.04 12.65 9.83
N ALA A 28 4.28 11.98 10.96
CA ALA A 28 4.45 12.65 12.24
C ALA A 28 5.73 13.52 12.28
N TYR A 29 6.83 13.03 11.71
CA TYR A 29 8.06 13.79 11.56
C TYR A 29 7.85 15.04 10.68
N THR A 30 7.23 14.91 9.50
CA THR A 30 6.89 16.04 8.61
C THR A 30 6.07 17.11 9.33
N ARG A 31 5.04 16.70 10.09
CA ARG A 31 4.24 17.63 10.91
C ARG A 31 5.05 18.33 12.01
N LYS A 32 5.98 17.64 12.66
CA LYS A 32 6.87 18.25 13.66
C LYS A 32 7.79 19.29 13.00
N THR A 33 8.32 19.01 11.82
CA THR A 33 9.14 19.96 11.06
C THR A 33 8.33 21.20 10.65
N ALA A 34 7.08 21.02 10.22
CA ALA A 34 6.18 22.14 9.92
C ALA A 34 5.91 23.01 11.16
N ARG A 35 5.61 22.39 12.31
CA ARG A 35 5.41 23.12 13.57
C ARG A 35 6.66 23.89 14.02
N LEU A 36 7.85 23.36 13.74
CA LEU A 36 9.11 24.05 14.04
C LEU A 36 9.29 25.31 13.18
N ARG A 37 8.86 25.27 11.91
CA ARG A 37 8.78 26.45 11.04
C ARG A 37 7.82 27.48 11.63
N ASP A 38 6.60 27.06 11.98
CA ASP A 38 5.58 27.98 12.53
C ASP A 38 6.09 28.69 13.80
N LYS A 39 6.87 27.99 14.64
CA LYS A 39 7.51 28.61 15.81
C LYS A 39 8.59 29.61 15.44
N ALA A 40 9.38 29.34 14.41
CA ALA A 40 10.38 30.29 13.95
C ALA A 40 9.75 31.53 13.28
N ASP A 41 8.60 31.38 12.61
CA ASP A 41 7.85 32.53 12.08
C ASP A 41 7.37 33.47 13.21
N LEU A 42 7.01 32.92 14.38
CA LEU A 42 6.73 33.72 15.57
C LEU A 42 7.99 34.45 16.06
N LEU A 43 9.15 33.78 16.11
CA LEU A 43 10.41 34.42 16.50
C LEU A 43 10.78 35.58 15.56
N VAL A 44 10.62 35.40 14.25
CA VAL A 44 10.83 36.45 13.25
C VAL A 44 9.96 37.67 13.57
N LYS A 45 8.67 37.45 13.85
CA LYS A 45 7.73 38.54 14.21
C LYS A 45 8.13 39.26 15.49
N GLU A 46 8.48 38.51 16.55
CA GLU A 46 8.89 39.10 17.83
C GLU A 46 10.17 39.94 17.69
N VAL A 47 11.15 39.47 16.91
CA VAL A 47 12.37 40.23 16.64
C VAL A 47 12.06 41.50 15.86
N HIS A 48 11.17 41.44 14.86
CA HIS A 48 10.74 42.64 14.14
C HIS A 48 10.06 43.65 15.08
N PHE A 49 9.15 43.18 15.93
CA PHE A 49 8.43 44.02 16.89
C PHE A 49 9.38 44.71 17.87
N TYR A 50 10.31 43.95 18.46
CA TYR A 50 11.35 44.53 19.31
C TYR A 50 12.25 45.50 18.53
N GLY A 51 12.61 45.16 17.28
CA GLY A 51 13.35 46.07 16.42
C GLY A 51 12.68 47.43 16.25
N ASP A 52 11.36 47.48 16.21
CA ASP A 52 10.61 48.74 16.06
C ASP A 52 10.63 49.63 17.32
N THR A 53 10.96 49.09 18.50
CA THR A 53 11.11 49.86 19.75
C THR A 53 12.51 50.43 19.95
N GLU A 54 13.48 50.03 19.13
CA GLU A 54 14.89 50.30 19.34
C GLU A 54 15.44 51.48 18.52
N THR A 55 16.65 51.93 18.90
CA THR A 55 17.39 52.98 18.17
C THR A 55 17.59 52.61 16.69
N PRO A 56 17.71 53.58 15.77
CA PRO A 56 17.77 53.30 14.32
C PRO A 56 18.82 52.27 13.90
N ASN A 57 20.00 52.31 14.51
CA ASN A 57 21.09 51.38 14.21
C ASN A 57 20.78 49.96 14.68
N LEU A 58 20.27 49.80 15.91
CA LEU A 58 19.91 48.49 16.44
C LEU A 58 18.69 47.91 15.72
N ARG A 59 17.66 48.72 15.45
CA ARG A 59 16.50 48.36 14.62
C ARG A 59 16.93 47.77 13.28
N LYS A 60 17.86 48.41 12.57
CA LYS A 60 18.38 47.93 11.29
C LYS A 60 19.03 46.55 11.44
N GLY A 61 19.85 46.35 12.48
CA GLY A 61 20.48 45.06 12.78
C GLY A 61 19.47 43.96 13.08
N LEU A 62 18.47 44.24 13.92
CA LEU A 62 17.42 43.29 14.30
C LEU A 62 16.54 42.90 13.12
N LYS A 63 16.15 43.86 12.26
CA LYS A 63 15.39 43.56 11.03
C LYS A 63 16.19 42.66 10.09
N LEU A 64 17.46 42.98 9.86
CA LEU A 64 18.34 42.13 9.03
C LEU A 64 18.47 40.72 9.61
N PHE A 65 18.62 40.60 10.93
CA PHE A 65 18.69 39.30 11.60
C PHE A 65 17.40 38.49 11.43
N ALA A 66 16.23 39.13 11.63
CA ALA A 66 14.93 38.51 11.42
C ALA A 66 14.74 38.04 9.96
N ASP A 67 15.15 38.86 8.99
CA ASP A 67 15.09 38.50 7.57
C ASP A 67 15.96 37.28 7.23
N GLN A 68 17.14 37.15 7.86
CA GLN A 68 17.97 35.96 7.69
C GLN A 68 17.32 34.72 8.31
N LEU A 69 16.71 34.86 9.49
CA LEU A 69 15.97 33.75 10.11
C LEU A 69 14.76 33.33 9.26
N ALA A 70 14.06 34.29 8.65
CA ALA A 70 12.95 34.03 7.73
C ALA A 70 13.41 33.20 6.52
N LYS A 71 14.54 33.54 5.90
CA LYS A 71 15.13 32.73 4.80
C LYS A 71 15.45 31.30 5.21
N VAL A 72 15.91 31.09 6.46
CA VAL A 72 16.09 29.74 7.00
C VAL A 72 14.77 28.97 7.07
N GLN A 73 13.64 29.67 7.32
CA GLN A 73 12.32 29.06 7.33
C GLN A 73 11.78 28.75 5.94
N ASP A 74 12.15 29.50 4.90
CA ASP A 74 11.82 29.17 3.52
C ASP A 74 12.41 27.81 3.12
N TYR A 75 13.67 27.54 3.48
CA TYR A 75 14.28 26.22 3.27
C TYR A 75 13.56 25.12 4.05
N ARG A 76 13.11 25.42 5.28
CA ARG A 76 12.32 24.46 6.08
C ARG A 76 10.94 24.22 5.47
N HIS A 77 10.31 25.23 4.88
CA HIS A 77 9.06 25.07 4.17
C HIS A 77 9.24 24.13 2.96
N ALA A 78 10.26 24.37 2.14
CA ALA A 78 10.60 23.49 1.02
C ALA A 78 10.94 22.06 1.49
N GLN A 79 11.59 21.92 2.64
CA GLN A 79 11.84 20.61 3.26
C GLN A 79 10.53 19.89 3.62
N VAL A 80 9.57 20.60 4.22
CA VAL A 80 8.25 20.03 4.57
C VAL A 80 7.49 19.57 3.32
N GLU A 81 7.43 20.40 2.28
CA GLU A 81 6.78 20.04 1.02
C GLU A 81 7.44 18.82 0.38
N ARG A 82 8.77 18.78 0.38
CA ARG A 82 9.52 17.66 -0.19
C ARG A 82 9.35 16.38 0.63
N LEU A 83 9.30 16.47 1.96
CA LEU A 83 9.00 15.32 2.82
C LEU A 83 7.60 14.77 2.53
N GLU A 84 6.60 15.63 2.39
CA GLU A 84 5.24 15.18 2.08
C GLU A 84 5.19 14.52 0.69
N ALA A 85 5.68 15.20 -0.34
CA ALA A 85 5.56 14.75 -1.73
C ALA A 85 6.47 13.55 -2.08
N LYS A 86 7.66 13.45 -1.49
CA LYS A 86 8.68 12.45 -1.88
C LYS A 86 8.88 11.34 -0.86
N VAL A 87 8.33 11.45 0.35
CA VAL A 87 8.47 10.41 1.37
C VAL A 87 7.10 9.91 1.82
N VAL A 88 6.22 10.81 2.26
CA VAL A 88 4.92 10.41 2.82
C VAL A 88 3.97 9.91 1.73
N GLU A 89 3.82 10.65 0.62
CA GLU A 89 2.87 10.32 -0.44
C GLU A 89 3.18 8.98 -1.16
N PRO A 90 4.45 8.65 -1.46
CA PRO A 90 4.80 7.32 -1.99
C PRO A 90 4.44 6.18 -1.03
N LEU A 91 4.68 6.35 0.28
CA LEU A 91 4.33 5.35 1.29
C LEU A 91 2.81 5.16 1.42
N LYS A 92 2.02 6.26 1.36
CA LYS A 92 0.55 6.19 1.34
C LYS A 92 0.05 5.44 0.11
N SER A 93 0.58 5.78 -1.07
CA SER A 93 0.20 5.17 -2.35
C SER A 93 0.48 3.67 -2.36
N TYR A 94 1.61 3.25 -1.79
CA TYR A 94 1.94 1.83 -1.66
C TYR A 94 0.94 1.08 -0.78
N GLY A 95 0.39 1.72 0.26
CA GLY A 95 -0.70 1.16 1.06
C GLY A 95 -1.94 0.80 0.24
N THR A 96 -2.27 1.60 -0.78
CA THR A 96 -3.37 1.32 -1.72
C THR A 96 -3.07 0.12 -2.61
N ILE A 97 -1.85 0.02 -3.14
CA ILE A 97 -1.41 -1.13 -3.95
C ILE A 97 -1.43 -2.42 -3.12
N LEU A 98 -0.95 -2.39 -1.88
CA LEU A 98 -0.98 -3.55 -0.98
C LEU A 98 -2.42 -3.99 -0.64
N ARG A 99 -3.35 -3.05 -0.49
CA ARG A 99 -4.77 -3.37 -0.30
C ARG A 99 -5.32 -4.10 -1.52
N PHE A 100 -5.10 -3.55 -2.72
CA PHE A 100 -5.53 -4.15 -3.98
C PHE A 100 -4.94 -5.56 -4.19
N ASN A 101 -3.64 -5.75 -3.95
CA ASN A 101 -2.99 -7.06 -4.09
C ASN A 101 -3.55 -8.10 -3.12
N ARG A 102 -3.88 -7.69 -1.88
CA ARG A 102 -4.51 -8.58 -0.90
C ARG A 102 -5.93 -8.99 -1.32
N GLU A 103 -6.71 -8.06 -1.86
CA GLU A 103 -8.06 -8.34 -2.35
C GLU A 103 -8.03 -9.30 -3.55
N ASN A 104 -7.13 -9.09 -4.51
CA ASN A 104 -6.92 -10.01 -5.63
C ASN A 104 -6.49 -11.41 -5.16
N LEU A 105 -5.52 -11.49 -4.24
CA LEU A 105 -5.08 -12.79 -3.71
C LEU A 105 -6.25 -13.55 -3.05
N LYS A 106 -7.09 -12.85 -2.28
CA LYS A 106 -8.29 -13.44 -1.68
C LYS A 106 -9.28 -13.92 -2.73
N ALA A 107 -9.49 -13.15 -3.80
CA ALA A 107 -10.38 -13.52 -4.90
C ALA A 107 -9.88 -14.77 -5.64
N THR A 108 -8.59 -14.81 -5.99
CA THR A 108 -7.95 -15.98 -6.64
C THR A 108 -8.06 -17.23 -5.78
N LEU A 109 -7.83 -17.11 -4.47
CA LEU A 109 -7.96 -18.26 -3.56
C LEU A 109 -9.39 -18.75 -3.41
N SER A 110 -10.35 -17.84 -3.41
CA SER A 110 -11.78 -18.20 -3.35
C SER A 110 -12.26 -18.86 -4.65
N ALA A 111 -11.73 -18.43 -5.80
CA ALA A 111 -11.99 -19.09 -7.09
C ALA A 111 -11.42 -20.52 -7.10
N ARG A 112 -10.14 -20.68 -6.74
CA ARG A 112 -9.48 -22.00 -6.65
C ARG A 112 -10.20 -22.93 -5.67
N SER A 113 -10.63 -22.44 -4.51
CA SER A 113 -11.37 -23.26 -3.54
C SER A 113 -12.69 -23.78 -4.12
N ARG A 114 -13.38 -22.97 -4.94
CA ARG A 114 -14.63 -23.41 -5.60
C ARG A 114 -14.35 -24.46 -6.66
N GLU A 115 -13.30 -24.31 -7.46
CA GLU A 115 -12.89 -25.32 -8.45
C GLU A 115 -12.55 -26.66 -7.78
N VAL A 116 -11.81 -26.63 -6.66
CA VAL A 116 -11.49 -27.84 -5.89
C VAL A 116 -12.76 -28.51 -5.37
N GLN A 117 -13.72 -27.74 -4.85
CA GLN A 117 -15.00 -28.29 -4.39
C GLN A 117 -15.80 -28.92 -5.54
N GLN A 118 -15.85 -28.26 -6.71
CA GLN A 118 -16.53 -28.78 -7.90
C GLN A 118 -15.89 -30.07 -8.40
N LEU A 119 -14.55 -30.15 -8.42
CA LEU A 119 -13.82 -31.37 -8.77
C LEU A 119 -14.12 -32.51 -7.80
N GLN A 120 -14.10 -32.25 -6.49
CA GLN A 120 -14.47 -33.25 -5.49
C GLN A 120 -15.92 -33.73 -5.63
N GLN A 121 -16.85 -32.83 -6.00
CA GLN A 121 -18.23 -33.19 -6.28
C GLN A 121 -18.35 -34.08 -7.52
N LEU A 122 -17.63 -33.74 -8.60
CA LEU A 122 -17.56 -34.55 -9.83
C LEU A 122 -16.98 -35.94 -9.58
N GLU A 123 -15.91 -36.04 -8.79
CA GLU A 123 -15.32 -37.33 -8.42
C GLU A 123 -16.30 -38.19 -7.60
N ARG A 124 -17.00 -37.60 -6.62
CA ARG A 124 -18.03 -38.30 -5.85
C ARG A 124 -19.18 -38.78 -6.72
N MET A 125 -19.65 -37.97 -7.67
CA MET A 125 -20.68 -38.39 -8.63
C MET A 125 -20.20 -39.53 -9.52
N ARG A 126 -18.96 -39.45 -10.04
CA ARG A 126 -18.34 -40.53 -10.82
C ARG A 126 -18.18 -41.85 -10.05
N GLN A 127 -17.95 -41.80 -8.74
CA GLN A 127 -17.84 -43.02 -7.93
C GLN A 127 -19.20 -43.63 -7.58
N LYS A 128 -20.26 -42.82 -7.45
CA LYS A 128 -21.62 -43.31 -7.15
C LYS A 128 -22.33 -43.93 -8.36
N ASN A 129 -21.92 -43.60 -9.59
CA ASN A 129 -22.43 -44.21 -10.84
C ASN A 129 -21.36 -45.07 -11.56
N PRO A 130 -21.08 -46.30 -11.10
CA PRO A 130 -20.17 -47.20 -11.80
C PRO A 130 -20.73 -47.70 -13.15
N SER A 131 -22.05 -47.73 -13.32
CA SER A 131 -22.73 -48.18 -14.56
C SER A 131 -22.49 -47.26 -15.76
N ASP A 132 -22.29 -45.95 -15.54
CA ASP A 132 -21.97 -45.00 -16.63
C ASP A 132 -20.61 -45.30 -17.26
N ARG A 133 -19.66 -45.88 -16.51
CA ARG A 133 -18.39 -46.37 -17.09
C ARG A 133 -18.62 -47.54 -18.03
N GLN A 134 -19.51 -48.48 -17.68
CA GLN A 134 -19.83 -49.63 -18.54
C GLN A 134 -20.59 -49.20 -19.78
N ILE A 135 -21.50 -48.24 -19.67
CA ILE A 135 -22.30 -47.73 -20.80
C ILE A 135 -21.42 -46.92 -21.77
N ILE A 136 -20.53 -46.05 -21.27
CA ILE A 136 -19.61 -45.29 -22.15
C ILE A 136 -18.63 -46.21 -22.84
N VAL A 137 -18.08 -47.21 -22.14
CA VAL A 137 -17.20 -48.22 -22.75
C VAL A 137 -17.97 -49.07 -23.76
N SER A 138 -19.19 -49.51 -23.45
CA SER A 138 -19.99 -50.31 -24.39
C SER A 138 -20.40 -49.51 -25.62
N LEU A 139 -20.78 -48.24 -25.46
CA LEU A 139 -21.10 -47.34 -26.56
C LEU A 139 -19.87 -47.04 -27.42
N ALA A 140 -18.71 -46.81 -26.81
CA ALA A 140 -17.45 -46.63 -27.56
C ALA A 140 -17.07 -47.90 -28.34
N TYR A 141 -17.18 -49.08 -27.72
CA TYR A 141 -16.97 -50.36 -28.41
C TYR A 141 -17.97 -50.58 -29.55
N CYS A 142 -19.24 -50.25 -29.33
CA CYS A 142 -20.27 -50.37 -30.36
C CYS A 142 -20.01 -49.42 -31.54
N LEU A 143 -19.59 -48.18 -31.27
CA LEU A 143 -19.22 -47.21 -32.31
C LEU A 143 -17.99 -47.66 -33.12
N ILE A 144 -17.00 -48.25 -32.45
CA ILE A 144 -15.79 -48.81 -33.10
C ILE A 144 -16.15 -50.01 -33.96
N LEU A 145 -17.06 -50.89 -33.49
CA LEU A 145 -17.55 -52.03 -34.28
C LEU A 145 -18.34 -51.58 -35.52
N VAL A 146 -19.23 -50.61 -35.37
CA VAL A 146 -20.03 -50.07 -36.48
C VAL A 146 -19.14 -49.42 -37.54
N LYS A 147 -18.09 -48.69 -37.14
CA LYS A 147 -17.07 -48.14 -38.07
C LYS A 147 -16.15 -49.18 -38.72
N LYS A 148 -16.15 -50.43 -38.25
CA LYS A 148 -15.39 -51.53 -38.86
C LYS A 148 -16.23 -52.36 -39.83
N LEU A 149 -17.55 -52.24 -39.74
CA LEU A 149 -18.54 -52.99 -40.51
C LEU A 149 -19.06 -52.22 -41.74
N PHE A 150 -18.73 -50.94 -41.86
CA PHE A 150 -18.92 -50.07 -43.03
C PHE A 150 -17.60 -49.40 -43.39
#